data_AF-A0A3D2VQ85-F1
#
_entry.id   AF-A0A3D2VQ85-F1
#
_cell.length_a   1.000
_cell.length_b   1.000
_cell.length_c   1.000
_cell.angle_alpha   90.00
_cell.angle_beta   90.00
_cell.angle_gamma   90.00
#
_symmetry.space_group_name_H-M   'P 1'
#
loop_
_entity.id
_entity.type
_entity.pdbx_description
1 polymer ?
#
loop_
_entity_poly.entity_id
_entity_poly.type
_entity_poly.pdbx_seq_one_letter_code
_entity_poly.pdbx_strand_id
1 'polypeptide(L)'
;MNRVRIGGGVSEESGWIARHADFPSRHIAPRHVDVWCPPAAAADSALRYPVIYMHDGQNLFDPALSFIGVDWGVIEAMTGLMQTGGHPGAIVVGVWNSPQRWRDYMPAKPLHLPESRELLAAFSEQAGGEPLSDDYLRFIVEELKPFIDATYPTMADRSSTCLLYTSPSPRDRTRYRMPSSA
;
A
#
# COMPACT_ATOMS: atom_id res chain seq x y z
N MET A 1 18.28 3.92 -10.60
CA MET A 1 17.07 4.17 -9.78
C MET A 1 16.30 5.32 -10.43
N ASN A 2 15.14 5.07 -11.05
CA ASN A 2 14.33 6.14 -11.63
C ASN A 2 13.58 6.87 -10.52
N ARG A 3 14.16 7.96 -10.01
CA ARG A 3 13.50 8.86 -9.07
C ARG A 3 12.36 9.56 -9.80
N VAL A 4 11.14 9.44 -9.29
CA VAL A 4 9.98 10.12 -9.87
C VAL A 4 9.86 11.48 -9.21
N ARG A 5 9.78 12.54 -10.03
CA ARG A 5 9.37 13.87 -9.54
C ARG A 5 7.85 13.89 -9.46
N ILE A 6 7.34 14.06 -8.25
CA ILE A 6 5.92 14.15 -7.96
C ILE A 6 5.49 15.63 -8.08
N GLY A 7 4.35 15.88 -8.71
CA GLY A 7 3.76 17.20 -8.81
C GLY A 7 3.04 17.57 -7.53
N GLY A 8 3.74 18.26 -6.62
CA GLY A 8 3.17 18.81 -5.38
C GLY A 8 3.89 18.31 -4.13
N GLY A 9 4.56 19.22 -3.42
CA GLY A 9 4.83 19.07 -1.98
C GLY A 9 6.08 18.33 -1.52
N VAL A 10 6.58 17.31 -2.23
CA VAL A 10 7.78 16.59 -1.76
C VAL A 10 9.06 17.37 -2.14
N SER A 11 9.54 18.22 -1.24
CA SER A 11 10.89 18.77 -1.32
C SER A 11 11.92 17.67 -1.00
N GLU A 12 13.15 17.79 -1.52
CA GLU A 12 14.24 16.86 -1.17
C GLU A 12 14.50 16.79 0.35
N GLU A 13 14.09 17.82 1.10
CA GLU A 13 14.16 17.90 2.56
C GLU A 13 13.18 16.96 3.28
N SER A 14 12.08 16.59 2.63
CA SER A 14 11.06 15.69 3.20
C SER A 14 11.25 14.23 2.76
N GLY A 15 12.17 13.94 1.85
CA GLY A 15 12.50 12.58 1.42
C GLY A 15 12.49 12.41 -0.09
N TRP A 16 12.51 11.16 -0.55
CA TRP A 16 12.48 10.86 -1.98
C TRP A 16 11.65 9.61 -2.29
N ILE A 17 11.10 9.57 -3.50
CA ILE A 17 10.26 8.47 -3.97
C ILE A 17 10.91 7.81 -5.20
N ALA A 18 10.93 6.48 -5.19
CA ALA A 18 11.26 5.68 -6.36
C ALA A 18 10.07 4.84 -6.77
N ARG A 19 9.73 4.89 -8.06
CA ARG A 19 8.74 4.00 -8.67
C ARG A 19 9.46 2.82 -9.32
N HIS A 20 9.06 1.63 -8.93
CA HIS A 20 9.31 0.40 -9.68
C HIS A 20 8.08 0.13 -10.53
N ALA A 21 8.13 0.63 -11.77
CA ALA A 21 7.05 0.44 -12.73
C ALA A 21 6.91 -1.05 -13.09
N ASP A 22 5.67 -1.51 -13.15
CA ASP A 22 5.27 -2.88 -13.51
C ASP A 22 6.15 -3.95 -12.88
N PHE A 23 6.31 -3.87 -11.54
CA PHE A 23 7.11 -4.80 -10.79
C PHE A 23 6.65 -6.24 -11.11
N PRO A 24 7.55 -7.09 -11.62
CA PRO A 24 7.19 -8.42 -12.10
C PRO A 24 6.92 -9.37 -10.93
N SER A 25 6.01 -10.32 -11.14
CA SER A 25 5.68 -11.36 -10.16
C SER A 25 5.34 -12.66 -10.87
N ARG A 26 5.70 -13.80 -10.25
CA ARG A 26 5.21 -15.14 -10.64
C ARG A 26 3.90 -15.52 -9.94
N HIS A 27 3.37 -14.68 -9.06
CA HIS A 27 2.15 -14.95 -8.27
C HIS A 27 0.96 -14.12 -8.71
N ILE A 28 1.19 -12.86 -9.08
CA ILE A 28 0.14 -11.92 -9.45
C ILE A 28 0.49 -11.17 -10.73
N ALA A 29 -0.51 -10.49 -11.31
CA ALA A 29 -0.27 -9.57 -12.42
C ALA A 29 0.71 -8.44 -12.00
N PRO A 30 1.65 -8.05 -12.88
CA PRO A 30 2.58 -6.94 -12.62
C PRO A 30 1.85 -5.66 -12.22
N ARG A 31 2.44 -4.91 -11.30
CA ARG A 31 1.86 -3.68 -10.75
C ARG A 31 2.96 -2.73 -10.28
N HIS A 32 2.66 -1.44 -10.27
CA HIS A 32 3.61 -0.46 -9.77
C HIS A 32 3.83 -0.62 -8.26
N VAL A 33 5.07 -0.38 -7.84
CA VAL A 33 5.43 -0.25 -6.43
C VAL A 33 6.15 1.08 -6.25
N ASP A 34 5.59 1.94 -5.41
CA ASP A 34 6.22 3.20 -5.04
C ASP A 34 6.87 3.06 -3.67
N VAL A 35 8.12 3.49 -3.55
CA VAL A 35 8.86 3.45 -2.29
C VAL A 35 9.26 4.85 -1.91
N TRP A 36 8.69 5.35 -0.82
CA TRP A 36 9.14 6.58 -0.17
C TRP A 36 10.22 6.27 0.87
N CYS A 37 11.26 7.07 0.85
CA CYS A 37 12.41 6.97 1.73
C CYS A 37 12.65 8.30 2.45
N PRO A 38 12.96 8.27 3.77
CA PRO A 38 13.42 9.45 4.49
C PRO A 38 14.65 10.07 3.81
N PRO A 39 14.90 11.39 3.96
CA PRO A 39 16.02 12.09 3.32
C PRO A 39 17.38 11.42 3.50
N ALA A 40 17.65 10.90 4.71
CA ALA A 40 18.92 10.27 5.08
C ALA A 40 19.04 8.79 4.64
N ALA A 41 18.00 8.20 4.06
CA ALA A 41 17.97 6.80 3.63
C ALA A 41 18.65 6.64 2.26
N ALA A 42 19.95 6.87 2.18
CA ALA A 42 20.75 6.48 1.01
C ALA A 42 21.10 4.98 1.05
N ALA A 43 21.32 4.35 -0.11
CA ALA A 43 21.68 2.93 -0.20
C ALA A 43 22.93 2.57 0.63
N ASP A 44 23.92 3.47 0.66
CA ASP A 44 25.18 3.31 1.42
C ASP A 44 25.10 3.89 2.85
N SER A 45 23.91 4.28 3.31
CA SER A 45 23.73 4.79 4.67
C SER A 45 24.06 3.70 5.69
N ALA A 46 24.70 4.05 6.81
CA ALA A 46 24.85 3.13 7.94
C ALA A 46 23.53 2.95 8.72
N LEU A 47 22.61 3.90 8.58
CA LEU A 47 21.28 3.82 9.20
C LEU A 47 20.44 2.79 8.46
N ARG A 48 19.64 2.04 9.22
CA ARG A 48 18.62 1.12 8.71
C ARG A 48 17.26 1.59 9.22
N TYR A 49 16.22 1.31 8.46
CA TYR A 49 14.87 1.82 8.74
C TYR A 49 13.87 0.68 8.86
N PRO A 50 12.90 0.76 9.79
CA PRO A 50 11.74 -0.13 9.72
C PRO A 50 10.97 0.13 8.42
N VAL A 51 10.19 -0.86 7.98
CA VAL A 51 9.46 -0.81 6.71
C VAL A 51 7.97 -0.96 6.94
N ILE A 52 7.19 -0.07 6.34
CA ILE A 52 5.73 -0.09 6.33
C ILE A 52 5.27 -0.39 4.91
N TYR A 53 4.68 -1.56 4.71
CA TYR A 53 4.01 -1.91 3.46
C TYR A 53 2.57 -1.42 3.51
N MET A 54 2.14 -0.69 2.50
CA MET A 54 0.80 -0.11 2.40
C MET A 54 0.14 -0.52 1.08
N HIS A 55 -1.11 -0.95 1.17
CA HIS A 55 -1.94 -1.24 -0.01
C HIS A 55 -2.47 0.05 -0.66
N ASP A 56 -2.87 -0.06 -1.93
CA ASP A 56 -3.42 1.05 -2.72
C ASP A 56 -2.42 2.21 -2.90
N GLY A 57 -1.17 1.83 -3.20
CA GLY A 57 0.01 2.71 -3.29
C GLY A 57 -0.14 3.96 -4.14
N GLN A 58 -1.02 3.95 -5.16
CA GLN A 58 -1.29 5.12 -5.99
C GLN A 58 -1.85 6.32 -5.20
N ASN A 59 -2.41 6.08 -4.02
CA ASN A 59 -3.04 7.11 -3.19
C ASN A 59 -2.13 7.70 -2.12
N LEU A 60 -0.88 7.22 -2.00
CA LEU A 60 -0.08 7.48 -0.80
C LEU A 60 0.81 8.72 -0.90
N PHE A 61 1.29 9.06 -2.10
CA PHE A 61 2.43 9.98 -2.22
C PHE A 61 2.25 11.10 -3.25
N ASP A 62 1.29 10.96 -4.16
CA ASP A 62 1.04 11.96 -5.20
C ASP A 62 -0.44 12.36 -5.18
N PRO A 63 -0.77 13.59 -4.78
CA PRO A 63 -2.13 14.10 -4.88
C PRO A 63 -2.71 13.95 -6.29
N ALA A 64 -1.90 14.10 -7.34
CA ALA A 64 -2.31 13.98 -8.73
C ALA A 64 -2.58 12.53 -9.17
N LEU A 65 -2.05 11.53 -8.47
CA LEU A 65 -2.35 10.10 -8.70
C LEU A 65 -3.35 9.52 -7.71
N SER A 66 -3.70 10.28 -6.67
CA SER A 66 -4.65 9.87 -5.64
C SER A 66 -6.10 9.86 -6.15
N PHE A 67 -6.87 8.88 -5.67
CA PHE A 67 -8.27 8.67 -6.04
C PHE A 67 -9.20 9.85 -5.69
N ILE A 68 -8.81 10.70 -4.74
CA ILE A 68 -9.60 11.85 -4.27
C ILE A 68 -8.93 13.20 -4.53
N GLY A 69 -7.78 13.24 -5.22
CA GLY A 69 -7.00 14.48 -5.41
C GLY A 69 -6.24 14.96 -4.16
N VAL A 70 -6.20 14.13 -3.11
CA VAL A 70 -5.45 14.33 -1.86
C VAL A 70 -4.83 12.98 -1.52
N ASP A 71 -3.51 12.94 -1.33
CA ASP A 71 -2.84 11.74 -0.82
C ASP A 71 -3.18 11.52 0.67
N TRP A 72 -2.78 10.38 1.23
CA TRP A 72 -3.16 10.04 2.60
C TRP A 72 -2.35 10.75 3.70
N GLY A 73 -1.51 11.72 3.36
CA GLY A 73 -0.72 12.49 4.31
C GLY A 73 0.42 11.70 4.96
N VAL A 74 0.88 10.63 4.29
CA VAL A 74 1.87 9.70 4.86
C VAL A 74 3.22 10.39 5.06
N ILE A 75 3.61 11.25 4.12
CA ILE A 75 4.88 11.95 4.15
C ILE A 75 4.87 13.00 5.26
N GLU A 76 3.78 13.73 5.42
CA GLU A 76 3.56 14.74 6.45
C GLU A 76 3.57 14.11 7.84
N ALA A 77 2.85 12.99 8.02
CA ALA A 77 2.84 12.25 9.28
C ALA A 77 4.24 11.74 9.65
N MET A 78 4.97 11.18 8.68
CA MET A 78 6.32 10.69 8.93
C MET A 78 7.31 11.83 9.22
N THR A 79 7.22 12.93 8.47
CA THR A 79 8.06 14.11 8.70
C THR A 79 7.81 14.70 10.10
N GLY A 80 6.55 14.81 10.52
CA GLY A 80 6.18 15.24 11.87
C GLY A 80 6.71 14.31 12.96
N LEU A 81 6.65 12.99 12.76
CA LEU A 81 7.23 12.01 13.67
C LEU A 81 8.75 12.18 13.81
N MET A 82 9.45 12.37 12.70
CA MET A 82 10.90 12.59 12.68
C MET A 82 11.32 13.85 13.42
N GLN A 83 10.57 14.94 13.24
CA GLN A 83 10.84 16.24 13.88
C GLN A 83 10.58 16.23 15.39
N THR A 84 9.58 15.49 15.85
CA THR A 84 9.13 15.53 17.26
C THR A 84 9.70 14.42 18.12
N GLY A 85 9.99 13.25 17.54
CA GLY A 85 10.28 12.02 18.30
C GLY A 85 11.73 11.59 18.34
N GLY A 86 12.64 12.26 17.63
CA GLY A 86 14.04 11.81 17.49
C GLY A 86 14.19 10.46 16.77
N HIS A 87 13.13 9.95 16.16
CA HIS A 87 13.13 8.71 15.38
C HIS A 87 13.54 9.01 13.93
N PRO A 88 14.37 8.19 13.28
CA PRO A 88 14.81 8.44 11.91
C PRO A 88 13.70 8.31 10.84
N GLY A 89 12.47 7.99 11.24
CA GLY A 89 11.34 7.65 10.35
C GLY A 89 11.32 6.17 9.94
N ALA A 90 10.55 5.85 8.90
CA ALA A 90 10.42 4.49 8.34
C ALA A 90 10.40 4.55 6.81
N ILE A 91 10.81 3.49 6.12
CA ILE A 91 10.60 3.37 4.67
C ILE A 91 9.14 2.97 4.44
N VAL A 92 8.47 3.60 3.48
CA VAL A 92 7.08 3.27 3.14
C VAL A 92 7.03 2.69 1.73
N VAL A 93 6.48 1.48 1.61
CA VAL A 93 6.31 0.75 0.36
C VAL A 93 4.84 0.71 -0.01
N GLY A 94 4.43 1.50 -0.99
CA GLY A 94 3.09 1.54 -1.55
C GLY A 94 2.92 0.55 -2.70
N VAL A 95 2.14 -0.52 -2.47
CA VAL A 95 1.79 -1.50 -3.50
C VAL A 95 0.51 -1.03 -4.20
N TRP A 96 0.59 -0.71 -5.49
CA TRP A 96 -0.58 -0.29 -6.26
C TRP A 96 -1.61 -1.43 -6.33
N ASN A 97 -2.88 -1.09 -6.33
CA ASN A 97 -3.91 -2.10 -6.58
C ASN A 97 -4.00 -2.46 -8.06
N SER A 98 -4.76 -3.51 -8.33
CA SER A 98 -5.09 -3.97 -9.69
C SER A 98 -6.59 -3.80 -9.95
N PRO A 99 -7.07 -3.99 -11.19
CA PRO A 99 -8.50 -4.16 -11.45
C PRO A 99 -9.13 -5.33 -10.68
N GLN A 100 -8.32 -6.29 -10.21
CA GLN A 100 -8.75 -7.39 -9.34
C GLN A 100 -8.62 -7.06 -7.84
N ARG A 101 -8.47 -5.78 -7.44
CA ARG A 101 -8.28 -5.31 -6.05
C ARG A 101 -9.10 -6.08 -5.01
N TRP A 102 -10.38 -6.30 -5.30
CA TRP A 102 -11.25 -6.94 -4.33
C TRP A 102 -10.92 -8.43 -4.12
N ARG A 103 -10.48 -9.11 -5.19
CA ARG A 103 -9.99 -10.49 -5.13
C ARG A 103 -8.60 -10.57 -4.49
N ASP A 104 -7.72 -9.62 -4.79
CA ASP A 104 -6.37 -9.53 -4.21
C ASP A 104 -6.40 -9.44 -2.67
N TYR A 105 -7.38 -8.72 -2.11
CA TYR A 105 -7.41 -8.41 -0.67
C TYR A 105 -8.40 -9.24 0.13
N MET A 106 -9.33 -9.94 -0.52
CA MET A 106 -10.33 -10.75 0.18
C MET A 106 -9.70 -12.01 0.79
N PRO A 107 -9.77 -12.25 2.10
CA PRO A 107 -9.20 -13.44 2.72
C PRO A 107 -9.77 -14.73 2.12
N ALA A 108 -8.92 -15.55 1.49
CA ALA A 108 -9.34 -16.77 0.81
C ALA A 108 -9.76 -17.85 1.80
N LYS A 109 -8.98 -18.03 2.88
CA LYS A 109 -9.18 -19.12 3.84
C LYS A 109 -10.59 -19.19 4.46
N PRO A 110 -11.21 -18.08 4.92
CA PRO A 110 -12.58 -18.12 5.42
C PRO A 110 -13.62 -18.48 4.35
N LEU A 111 -13.43 -18.03 3.10
CA LEU A 111 -14.37 -18.29 2.00
C LEU A 111 -14.31 -19.73 1.50
N HIS A 112 -13.17 -20.41 1.66
CA HIS A 112 -13.00 -21.82 1.28
C HIS A 112 -13.42 -22.81 2.38
N LEU A 113 -13.99 -22.35 3.49
CA LEU A 113 -14.57 -23.25 4.50
C LEU A 113 -15.84 -23.94 3.94
N PRO A 114 -16.11 -25.22 4.28
CA PRO A 114 -17.27 -25.95 3.78
C PRO A 114 -18.61 -25.21 3.98
N GLU A 115 -18.77 -24.55 5.13
CA GLU A 115 -19.94 -23.75 5.50
C GLU A 115 -20.08 -22.44 4.71
N SER A 116 -19.05 -21.99 4.01
CA SER A 116 -19.02 -20.70 3.30
C SER A 116 -19.28 -20.80 1.80
N ARG A 117 -19.74 -21.96 1.30
CA ARG A 117 -19.93 -22.21 -0.14
C ARG A 117 -20.83 -21.17 -0.83
N GLU A 118 -21.93 -20.79 -0.21
CA GLU A 118 -22.84 -19.77 -0.76
C GLU A 118 -22.18 -18.38 -0.79
N LEU A 119 -21.43 -18.05 0.25
CA LEU A 119 -20.68 -16.79 0.33
C LEU A 119 -19.57 -16.72 -0.72
N LEU A 120 -18.85 -17.83 -0.95
CA LEU A 120 -17.83 -17.93 -1.99
C LEU A 120 -18.44 -17.76 -3.38
N ALA A 121 -19.59 -18.38 -3.65
CA ALA A 121 -20.30 -18.24 -4.92
C ALA A 121 -20.74 -16.78 -5.15
N ALA A 122 -21.39 -16.17 -4.16
CA ALA A 122 -21.83 -14.77 -4.22
C ALA A 122 -20.65 -13.80 -4.39
N PHE A 123 -19.56 -14.01 -3.64
CA PHE A 123 -18.34 -13.23 -3.81
C PHE A 123 -17.78 -13.38 -5.23
N SER A 124 -17.67 -14.61 -5.73
CA SER A 124 -17.06 -14.88 -7.04
C SER A 124 -17.86 -14.27 -8.17
N GLU A 125 -19.19 -14.31 -8.09
CA GLU A 125 -20.08 -13.63 -9.04
C GLU A 125 -19.84 -12.10 -9.02
N GLN A 126 -19.82 -11.50 -7.83
CA GLN A 126 -19.71 -10.05 -7.69
C GLN A 126 -18.29 -9.52 -8.00
N ALA A 127 -17.26 -10.28 -7.67
CA ALA A 127 -15.85 -9.91 -7.83
C ALA A 127 -15.26 -10.34 -9.19
N GLY A 128 -16.01 -11.11 -9.99
CA GLY A 128 -15.52 -11.65 -11.27
C GLY A 128 -14.50 -12.79 -11.11
N GLY A 129 -14.64 -13.60 -10.06
CA GLY A 129 -13.84 -14.78 -9.78
C GLY A 129 -13.49 -14.96 -8.30
N GLU A 130 -12.86 -16.10 -7.99
CA GLU A 130 -12.46 -16.46 -6.62
C GLU A 130 -11.39 -15.53 -6.04
N PRO A 131 -11.25 -15.47 -4.69
CA PRO A 131 -10.22 -14.70 -4.02
C PRO A 131 -8.80 -15.09 -4.48
N LEU A 132 -7.92 -14.10 -4.56
CA LEU A 132 -6.51 -14.24 -4.99
C LEU A 132 -5.53 -13.87 -3.87
N SER A 133 -6.01 -13.71 -2.63
CA SER A 133 -5.21 -13.17 -1.54
C SER A 133 -4.03 -14.02 -1.12
N ASP A 134 -4.10 -15.35 -1.26
CA ASP A 134 -2.96 -16.22 -0.95
C ASP A 134 -1.79 -15.95 -1.90
N ASP A 135 -2.04 -15.81 -3.20
CA ASP A 135 -1.01 -15.45 -4.18
C ASP A 135 -0.53 -14.00 -4.01
N TYR A 136 -1.42 -13.09 -3.64
CA TYR A 136 -1.03 -11.72 -3.30
C TYR A 136 -0.10 -11.65 -2.08
N LEU A 137 -0.39 -12.42 -1.03
CA LEU A 137 0.48 -12.52 0.15
C LEU A 137 1.82 -13.17 -0.19
N ARG A 138 1.83 -14.17 -1.07
CA ARG A 138 3.07 -14.77 -1.57
C ARG A 138 3.92 -13.81 -2.37
N PHE A 139 3.32 -12.98 -3.22
CA PHE A 139 4.02 -11.87 -3.87
C PHE A 139 4.72 -10.97 -2.84
N ILE A 140 4.03 -10.57 -1.79
CA ILE A 140 4.61 -9.70 -0.74
C ILE A 140 5.79 -10.38 -0.06
N VAL A 141 5.62 -11.64 0.37
CA VAL A 141 6.59 -12.35 1.22
C VAL A 141 7.75 -12.94 0.42
N GLU A 142 7.48 -13.53 -0.73
CA GLU A 142 8.47 -14.29 -1.50
C GLU A 142 9.20 -13.43 -2.54
N GLU A 143 8.67 -12.26 -2.93
CA GLU A 143 9.22 -11.45 -4.02
C GLU A 143 9.49 -10.00 -3.61
N LEU A 144 8.45 -9.29 -3.16
CA LEU A 144 8.55 -7.87 -2.89
C LEU A 144 9.43 -7.56 -1.68
N LYS A 145 9.17 -8.19 -0.53
CA LYS A 145 9.97 -7.93 0.68
C LYS A 145 11.45 -8.24 0.47
N PRO A 146 11.86 -9.39 -0.10
CA PRO A 146 13.25 -9.65 -0.43
C PRO A 146 13.87 -8.60 -1.34
N PHE A 147 13.14 -8.15 -2.36
CA PHE A 147 13.60 -7.07 -3.24
C PHE A 147 13.84 -5.76 -2.48
N ILE A 148 12.89 -5.36 -1.63
CA ILE A 148 12.99 -4.13 -0.83
C ILE A 148 14.19 -4.21 0.13
N ASP A 149 14.35 -5.32 0.83
CA ASP A 149 15.45 -5.51 1.78
C ASP A 149 16.83 -5.55 1.10
N ALA A 150 16.90 -6.00 -0.16
CA ALA A 150 18.13 -6.00 -0.94
C ALA A 150 18.46 -4.64 -1.57
N THR A 151 17.46 -3.80 -1.80
CA THR A 151 17.58 -2.54 -2.57
C THR A 151 17.68 -1.31 -1.67
N TYR A 152 17.11 -1.37 -0.47
CA TYR A 152 16.97 -0.24 0.45
C TYR A 152 17.61 -0.55 1.81
N PRO A 153 17.99 0.46 2.58
CA PRO A 153 18.60 0.27 3.89
C PRO A 153 17.55 -0.13 4.94
N THR A 154 17.02 -1.35 4.89
CA THR A 154 15.94 -1.81 5.77
C THR A 154 16.44 -2.58 7.00
N MET A 155 15.65 -2.54 8.08
CA MET A 155 15.71 -3.52 9.16
C MET A 155 14.84 -4.71 8.77
N ALA A 156 15.46 -5.78 8.26
CA ALA A 156 14.74 -6.90 7.64
C ALA A 156 13.97 -7.79 8.64
N ASP A 157 14.13 -7.59 9.94
CA ASP A 157 13.48 -8.39 10.97
C ASP A 157 11.97 -8.15 11.06
N ARG A 158 11.25 -9.12 11.63
CA ARG A 158 9.79 -9.09 11.72
C ARG A 158 9.28 -7.96 12.62
N SER A 159 9.96 -7.63 13.72
CA SER A 159 9.54 -6.55 14.61
C SER A 159 9.63 -5.17 13.96
N SER A 160 10.46 -5.04 12.93
CA SER A 160 10.67 -3.81 12.17
C SER A 160 9.85 -3.74 10.86
N THR A 161 8.94 -4.70 10.63
CA THR A 161 8.10 -4.77 9.43
C THR A 161 6.62 -4.68 9.80
N CYS A 162 5.89 -3.77 9.17
CA CYS A 162 4.44 -3.63 9.32
C CYS A 162 3.73 -3.70 7.97
N LEU A 163 2.53 -4.29 7.93
CA LEU A 163 1.61 -4.25 6.80
C LEU A 163 0.37 -3.46 7.22
N LEU A 164 0.06 -2.40 6.48
CA LEU A 164 -1.11 -1.55 6.69
C LEU A 164 -2.05 -1.59 5.49
N TYR A 165 -3.34 -1.59 5.79
CA TYR A 165 -4.42 -1.55 4.83
C TYR A 165 -5.40 -0.44 5.24
N THR A 166 -6.02 0.21 4.25
CA THR A 166 -7.22 1.02 4.49
C THR A 166 -8.45 0.30 3.96
N SER A 167 -9.47 0.15 4.78
CA SER A 167 -10.78 -0.22 4.27
C SER A 167 -11.34 0.95 3.46
N PRO A 168 -11.96 0.74 2.28
CA PRO A 168 -12.89 1.74 1.81
C PRO A 168 -13.91 1.95 2.92
N SER A 169 -14.08 3.20 3.35
CA SER A 169 -15.23 3.60 4.18
C SER A 169 -16.48 3.01 3.50
N PRO A 170 -17.36 2.29 4.23
CA PRO A 170 -18.65 1.95 3.68
C PRO A 170 -19.29 3.29 3.35
N ARG A 171 -19.42 3.60 2.06
CA ARG A 171 -20.13 4.80 1.61
C ARG A 171 -21.45 4.82 2.37
N ASP A 172 -21.61 5.88 3.14
CA ASP A 172 -22.84 6.35 3.76
C ASP A 172 -24.04 6.06 2.83
N ARG A 173 -24.72 4.93 3.09
CA ARG A 173 -26.00 4.56 2.47
C ARG A 173 -27.17 5.27 3.17
N THR A 174 -26.91 6.28 3.99
CA THR A 174 -27.93 7.05 4.71
C THR A 174 -28.03 8.50 4.21
N ARG A 175 -28.14 8.69 2.89
CA ARG A 175 -28.92 9.82 2.36
C ARG A 175 -30.34 9.37 2.04
N TYR A 176 -31.09 9.01 3.09
CA TYR A 176 -32.55 9.08 3.03
C TYR A 176 -32.90 10.57 3.09
N ARG A 177 -33.27 11.11 1.94
CA ARG A 177 -33.81 12.46 1.79
C ARG A 177 -35.08 12.51 2.64
N MET A 178 -35.06 13.23 3.76
CA MET A 178 -36.29 13.53 4.49
C MET A 178 -37.22 14.27 3.50
N PRO A 179 -38.48 13.81 3.31
CA PRO A 179 -39.43 14.59 2.54
C PRO A 179 -39.65 15.91 3.30
N SER A 180 -39.43 17.02 2.60
CA SER A 180 -39.97 18.31 3.01
C SER A 180 -41.48 18.17 3.02
N SER A 181 -42.06 18.11 4.21
CA SER A 181 -43.46 18.44 4.42
C SER A 181 -43.59 19.96 4.52
N ALA A 182 -44.64 20.44 3.86
CA ALA A 182 -45.06 21.82 3.67
C ALA A 182 -45.30 22.60 4.97
#